data_AF-A0A5S3WID0-F1
#
_entry.id   AF-A0A5S3WID0-F1
#
_cell.length_a   1.000
_cell.length_b   1.000
_cell.length_c   1.000
_cell.angle_alpha   90.00
_cell.angle_beta   90.00
_cell.angle_gamma   90.00
#
_symmetry.space_group_name_H-M   'P 1'
#
loop_
_entity.id
_entity.type
_entity.pdbx_description
1 polymer ?
#
loop_
_entity_poly.entity_id
_entity_poly.type
_entity_poly.pdbx_seq_one_letter_code
_entity_poly.pdbx_strand_id
1 'polypeptide(L)'
;SQLDELEGKMSWLTSLKNKVFHLGNRNSESGSKQNILAHYDLSNDLYQAFLDPTMMYSSAVFETLDQSLEQAQHNKLKVICDKLELSPEDHLLEIGTGWGALAI
;
A
#
# COMPACT_ATOMS: atom_id res chain seq x y z
N SER A 1 -24.63 -3.48 -39.56
CA SER A 1 -25.89 -4.25 -39.39
C SER A 1 -26.66 -3.67 -38.20
N GLN A 2 -27.93 -4.02 -37.96
CA GLN A 2 -28.67 -3.56 -36.76
C GLN A 2 -27.97 -3.97 -35.44
N LEU A 3 -27.09 -4.97 -35.49
CA LEU A 3 -26.29 -5.44 -34.36
C LEU A 3 -25.14 -4.47 -34.00
N ASP A 4 -24.46 -3.89 -34.99
CA ASP A 4 -23.36 -2.93 -34.74
C ASP A 4 -23.86 -1.65 -34.05
N GLU A 5 -25.10 -1.23 -34.37
CA GLU A 5 -25.72 -0.06 -33.78
C GLU A 5 -26.14 -0.32 -32.31
N LEU A 6 -26.54 -1.56 -31.99
CA LEU A 6 -26.85 -2.00 -30.64
C LEU A 6 -25.59 -2.14 -29.78
N GLU A 7 -24.50 -2.68 -30.32
CA GLU A 7 -23.20 -2.75 -29.65
C GLU A 7 -22.64 -1.36 -29.34
N GLY A 8 -22.73 -0.43 -30.30
CA GLY A 8 -22.37 0.98 -30.07
C GLY A 8 -23.21 1.62 -28.97
N LYS A 9 -24.53 1.36 -28.96
CA LYS A 9 -25.48 1.82 -27.93
C LYS A 9 -25.19 1.20 -26.54
N MET A 10 -24.75 -0.05 -26.48
CA MET A 10 -24.40 -0.71 -25.22
C MET A 10 -23.04 -0.24 -24.69
N SER A 11 -22.10 0.05 -25.58
CA SER A 11 -20.75 0.52 -25.27
C SER A 11 -20.74 1.92 -24.65
N TRP A 12 -21.51 2.88 -25.19
CA TRP A 12 -21.57 4.23 -24.59
C TRP A 12 -22.26 4.22 -23.23
N LEU A 13 -23.32 3.40 -23.04
CA LEU A 13 -24.00 3.26 -21.75
C LEU A 13 -23.05 2.70 -20.69
N THR A 14 -22.29 1.66 -21.05
CA THR A 14 -21.27 1.07 -20.18
C THR A 14 -20.16 2.08 -19.87
N SER A 15 -19.69 2.81 -20.87
CA SER A 15 -18.67 3.86 -20.70
C SER A 15 -19.14 5.01 -19.81
N LEU A 16 -20.42 5.40 -19.92
CA LEU A 16 -21.02 6.44 -19.08
C LEU A 16 -21.18 5.95 -17.64
N LYS A 17 -21.67 4.72 -17.43
CA LYS A 17 -21.74 4.08 -16.11
C LYS A 17 -20.36 4.01 -15.45
N ASN A 18 -19.34 3.57 -16.20
CA ASN A 18 -17.98 3.49 -15.70
C ASN A 18 -17.44 4.89 -15.32
N LYS A 19 -17.66 5.92 -16.16
CA LYS A 19 -17.31 7.31 -15.80
C LYS A 19 -17.99 7.78 -14.52
N VAL A 20 -19.28 7.53 -14.36
CA VAL A 20 -20.03 7.91 -13.15
C VAL A 20 -19.52 7.15 -11.91
N PHE A 21 -19.23 5.86 -12.05
CA PHE A 21 -18.64 5.06 -10.99
C PHE A 21 -17.24 5.57 -10.59
N HIS A 22 -16.40 5.91 -11.57
CA HIS A 22 -15.08 6.50 -11.31
C HIS A 22 -15.15 7.88 -10.66
N LEU A 23 -16.20 8.67 -10.94
CA LEU A 23 -16.43 9.96 -10.27
C LEU A 23 -16.79 9.80 -8.78
N GLY A 24 -17.42 8.69 -8.40
CA GLY A 24 -17.71 8.33 -6.99
C GLY A 24 -16.49 7.81 -6.23
N ASN A 25 -15.49 7.28 -6.93
CA ASN A 25 -14.22 6.78 -6.35
C ASN A 25 -13.13 7.87 -6.27
N ARG A 26 -13.51 9.14 -6.14
CA ARG A 26 -12.53 10.22 -5.99
C ARG A 26 -11.78 10.06 -4.67
N ASN A 27 -10.45 10.01 -4.77
CA ASN A 27 -9.58 10.05 -3.60
C ASN A 27 -9.75 11.42 -2.92
N SER A 28 -10.42 11.43 -1.77
CA SER A 28 -10.63 12.60 -0.94
C SER A 28 -10.03 12.31 0.43
N GLU A 29 -9.46 13.30 1.09
CA GLU A 29 -8.80 13.11 2.39
C GLU A 29 -9.72 12.41 3.42
N SER A 30 -10.99 12.82 3.48
CA SER A 30 -12.01 12.20 4.34
C SER A 30 -12.27 10.73 3.98
N GLY A 31 -12.34 10.41 2.69
CA GLY A 31 -12.52 9.04 2.21
C GLY A 31 -11.28 8.18 2.45
N SER A 32 -10.08 8.71 2.19
CA SER A 32 -8.81 8.01 2.46
C SER A 32 -8.68 7.70 3.95
N LYS A 33 -9.03 8.65 4.83
CA LYS A 33 -9.03 8.43 6.28
C LYS A 33 -9.98 7.32 6.70
N GLN A 34 -11.21 7.31 6.19
CA GLN A 34 -12.17 6.25 6.48
C GLN A 34 -11.70 4.88 5.99
N ASN A 35 -11.08 4.83 4.80
CA ASN A 35 -10.52 3.59 4.26
C ASN A 35 -9.35 3.07 5.10
N ILE A 36 -8.46 3.97 5.56
CA ILE A 36 -7.34 3.62 6.45
C ILE A 36 -7.87 3.06 7.76
N LEU A 37 -8.82 3.73 8.41
CA LEU A 37 -9.41 3.24 9.66
C LEU A 37 -10.08 1.87 9.46
N ALA A 38 -10.86 1.68 8.40
CA ALA A 38 -11.51 0.40 8.14
C ALA A 38 -10.53 -0.76 7.92
N HIS A 39 -9.31 -0.50 7.44
CA HIS A 39 -8.33 -1.53 7.12
C HIS A 39 -7.28 -1.77 8.20
N TYR A 40 -6.91 -0.73 8.97
CA TYR A 40 -5.81 -0.79 9.95
C TYR A 40 -6.27 -0.71 11.41
N ASP A 41 -7.55 -0.44 11.69
CA ASP A 41 -8.12 -0.41 13.06
C ASP A 41 -8.55 -1.83 13.54
N LEU A 42 -7.95 -2.87 12.94
CA LEU A 42 -8.01 -4.25 13.44
C LEU A 42 -7.06 -4.40 14.63
N SER A 43 -7.37 -5.29 15.60
CA SER A 43 -6.56 -5.46 16.82
C SER A 43 -5.08 -5.73 16.49
N ASN A 44 -4.16 -5.06 17.20
CA ASN A 44 -2.72 -5.34 17.11
C ASN A 44 -2.39 -6.82 17.34
N ASP A 45 -3.20 -7.55 18.10
CA ASP A 45 -3.01 -8.98 18.34
C ASP A 45 -3.17 -9.80 17.07
N LEU A 46 -4.06 -9.36 16.16
CA LEU A 46 -4.23 -10.00 14.86
C LEU A 46 -2.96 -9.86 14.02
N TYR A 47 -2.39 -8.65 13.96
CA TYR A 47 -1.19 -8.38 13.17
C TYR A 47 0.05 -9.09 13.74
N GLN A 48 0.21 -9.08 15.06
CA GLN A 48 1.29 -9.81 15.74
C GLN A 48 1.25 -11.32 15.48
N ALA A 49 0.09 -11.89 15.15
CA ALA A 49 -0.03 -13.31 14.86
C ALA A 49 0.64 -13.75 13.54
N PHE A 50 0.90 -12.82 12.61
CA PHE A 50 1.46 -13.15 11.29
C PHE A 50 2.58 -12.23 10.79
N LEU A 51 2.79 -11.06 11.39
CA LEU A 51 3.93 -10.21 11.11
C LEU A 51 5.16 -10.67 11.89
N ASP A 52 6.34 -10.19 11.47
CA ASP A 52 7.56 -10.34 12.24
C ASP A 52 7.58 -9.38 13.45
N PRO A 53 8.54 -9.54 14.39
CA PRO A 53 8.59 -8.72 15.62
C PRO A 53 8.69 -7.21 15.39
N THR A 54 9.18 -6.76 14.22
CA THR A 54 9.25 -5.33 13.87
C THR A 54 7.90 -4.74 13.45
N MET A 55 6.86 -5.57 13.27
CA MET A 55 5.52 -5.18 12.82
C MET A 55 5.51 -4.47 11.46
N MET A 56 6.52 -4.74 10.60
CA MET A 56 6.58 -4.15 9.27
C MET A 56 5.54 -4.77 8.33
N TYR A 57 4.52 -4.00 7.97
CA TYR A 57 3.48 -4.42 7.03
C TYR A 57 3.73 -3.92 5.60
N SER A 58 4.87 -4.32 5.04
CA SER A 58 5.28 -4.05 3.65
C SER A 58 6.10 -5.22 3.10
N SER A 59 6.34 -5.25 1.79
CA SER A 59 7.21 -6.27 1.18
C SER A 59 8.60 -6.25 1.81
N ALA A 60 9.07 -7.43 2.22
CA ALA A 60 10.44 -7.67 2.64
C ALA A 60 11.37 -7.85 1.43
N VAL A 61 12.69 -7.83 1.65
CA VAL A 61 13.71 -8.09 0.63
C VAL A 61 14.54 -9.31 1.06
N PHE A 62 14.33 -10.44 0.38
CA PHE A 62 15.10 -11.66 0.59
C PHE A 62 16.32 -11.66 -0.35
N GLU A 63 17.51 -11.71 0.23
CA GLU A 63 18.77 -11.90 -0.50
C GLU A 63 19.04 -13.40 -0.73
N THR A 64 18.58 -14.24 0.20
CA THR A 64 18.65 -15.71 0.12
C THR A 64 17.35 -16.34 0.62
N LEU A 65 17.09 -17.59 0.23
CA LEU A 65 15.82 -18.28 0.54
C LEU A 65 15.71 -18.79 2.00
N ASP A 66 16.82 -18.83 2.72
CA ASP A 66 16.92 -19.29 4.11
C ASP A 66 16.76 -18.17 5.15
N GLN A 67 16.64 -16.91 4.72
CA GLN A 67 16.43 -15.77 5.60
C GLN A 67 15.06 -15.82 6.27
N SER A 68 15.02 -15.45 7.56
CA SER A 68 13.76 -15.19 8.26
C SER A 68 13.07 -13.94 7.70
N LEU A 69 11.76 -13.80 7.95
CA LEU A 69 11.02 -12.60 7.56
C LEU A 69 11.62 -11.34 8.19
N GLU A 70 11.96 -11.40 9.48
CA GLU A 70 12.62 -10.32 10.22
C GLU A 70 13.93 -9.87 9.53
N GLN A 71 14.79 -10.83 9.16
CA GLN A 71 16.03 -10.52 8.46
C GLN A 71 15.75 -9.87 7.09
N ALA A 72 14.80 -10.40 6.33
CA ALA A 72 14.42 -9.85 5.04
C ALA A 72 13.80 -8.43 5.16
N GLN A 73 13.10 -8.13 6.26
CA GLN A 73 12.59 -6.79 6.52
C GLN A 73 13.71 -5.81 6.90
N HIS A 74 14.73 -6.24 7.65
CA HIS A 74 15.92 -5.43 7.90
C HIS A 74 16.70 -5.15 6.60
N ASN A 75 16.83 -6.14 5.72
CA ASN A 75 17.45 -5.93 4.41
C ASN A 75 16.68 -4.89 3.59
N LYS A 76 15.34 -4.90 3.64
CA LYS A 76 14.50 -3.85 3.03
C LYS A 76 14.86 -2.46 3.56
N LEU A 77 14.99 -2.29 4.88
CA LEU A 77 15.39 -1.01 5.48
C LEU A 77 16.77 -0.57 4.99
N LYS A 78 17.74 -1.49 4.97
CA LYS A 78 19.08 -1.21 4.43
C LYS A 78 19.02 -0.73 2.98
N VAL A 79 18.26 -1.42 2.13
CA VAL A 79 18.08 -1.01 0.72
C VAL A 79 17.48 0.38 0.60
N ILE A 80 16.53 0.76 1.47
CA ILE A 80 15.97 2.11 1.50
C ILE A 80 17.04 3.14 1.88
N CYS A 81 17.78 2.91 2.97
CA CYS A 81 18.85 3.81 3.42
C CYS A 81 19.94 3.98 2.36
N ASP A 82 20.38 2.88 1.74
CA ASP A 82 21.39 2.88 0.68
C ASP A 82 20.90 3.66 -0.56
N LYS A 83 19.63 3.49 -0.95
CA LYS A 83 19.03 4.20 -2.10
C LYS A 83 18.84 5.70 -1.85
N LEU A 84 18.61 6.08 -0.60
CA LEU A 84 18.47 7.48 -0.18
C LEU A 84 19.83 8.13 0.13
N GLU A 85 20.91 7.34 0.14
CA GLU A 85 22.26 7.77 0.50
C GLU A 85 22.31 8.47 1.88
N LEU A 86 21.53 7.96 2.83
CA LEU A 86 21.36 8.59 4.14
C LEU A 86 22.67 8.67 4.92
N SER A 87 22.89 9.84 5.50
CA SER A 87 23.94 10.14 6.47
C SER A 87 23.34 10.35 7.88
N PRO A 88 24.15 10.21 8.95
CA PRO A 88 23.70 10.49 10.31
C PRO A 88 23.20 11.92 10.54
N GLU A 89 23.59 12.86 9.67
CA GLU A 89 23.22 14.27 9.74
C GLU A 89 21.86 14.58 9.06
N ASP A 90 21.30 13.63 8.33
CA ASP A 90 20.05 13.82 7.60
C ASP A 90 18.81 13.79 8.50
N HIS A 91 17.80 14.57 8.10
CA HIS A 91 16.47 14.51 8.69
C HIS A 91 15.53 13.71 7.76
N LEU A 92 15.04 12.57 8.25
CA LEU A 92 14.16 11.68 7.50
C LEU A 92 12.68 11.93 7.81
N LEU A 93 11.85 11.99 6.76
CA LEU A 93 10.38 12.00 6.89
C LEU A 93 9.82 10.67 6.34
N GLU A 94 9.16 9.91 7.20
CA GLU A 94 8.42 8.71 6.82
C GLU A 94 6.92 8.99 6.74
N ILE A 95 6.33 8.86 5.56
CA ILE A 95 4.89 9.02 5.35
C ILE A 95 4.23 7.65 5.39
N GLY A 96 3.39 7.41 6.39
CA GLY A 96 2.75 6.12 6.61
C GLY A 96 3.65 5.12 7.35
N THR A 97 4.20 5.54 8.48
CA THR A 97 5.21 4.80 9.27
C THR A 97 4.73 3.47 9.86
N GLY A 98 3.43 3.18 9.84
CA GLY A 98 2.87 1.99 10.49
C GLY A 98 3.24 1.98 11.97
N TRP A 99 4.04 0.98 12.39
CA TRP A 99 4.54 0.83 13.75
C TRP A 99 5.93 1.46 14.01
N GLY A 100 6.48 2.24 13.07
CA GLY A 100 7.68 3.05 13.32
C GLY A 100 9.01 2.43 12.90
N ALA A 101 9.03 1.27 12.24
CA ALA A 101 10.25 0.45 12.12
C ALA A 101 11.46 1.09 11.41
N LEU A 102 11.29 2.11 10.57
CA LEU A 102 12.40 2.76 9.85
C LEU A 102 13.05 3.92 10.63
N ALA A 103 12.29 4.60 11.48
CA ALA A 103 12.70 5.86 12.11
C ALA A 103 13.05 5.72 13.61
N ILE A 104 13.35 4.51 14.08
CA ILE A 104 13.69 4.18 15.48
C ILE A 104 15.18 3.89 15.64
#